data_AF-A0A2E5LHI2-F1
#
_entry.id   AF-A0A2E5LHI2-F1
#
_cell.length_a   1.000
_cell.length_b   1.000
_cell.length_c   1.000
_cell.angle_alpha   90.00
_cell.angle_beta   90.00
_cell.angle_gamma   90.00
#
_symmetry.space_group_name_H-M   'P 1'
#
loop_
_entity.id
_entity.type
_entity.pdbx_description
1 polymer ?
#
loop_
_entity_poly.entity_id
_entity_poly.type
_entity_poly.pdbx_seq_one_letter_code
_entity_poly.pdbx_strand_id
1 'polypeptide(L)'
;MKYLRFFFVFFIAYSFSTLKAEELKLPSVTAEYVCNTKFIIGVSILETRTFQGKNKKRIDTVVDNIPQSVIIDYDKQIVTYVWPKTFSYLTVSLIKEAQDNLKKEVKITKLDKIKSDYLRGFEVDVYSLKISLPDGTFEESQRWISKHGITLKETGFIEGKEGKIHFYSEFSNVKVFEQDDKLFNVPKDFKIAPVEDLDDVNELLKTMVKRV
;
A
#
# COMPACT_ATOMS: atom_id res chain seq x y z
N MET A 1 8.24 -3.02 -15.67
CA MET A 1 7.64 -1.71 -15.36
C MET A 1 6.11 -1.71 -15.28
N LYS A 2 5.37 -2.46 -16.11
CA LYS A 2 3.88 -2.55 -16.06
C LYS A 2 3.34 -3.06 -14.69
N TYR A 3 4.01 -4.04 -14.09
CA TYR A 3 3.63 -4.63 -12.80
C TYR A 3 3.99 -3.76 -11.58
N LEU A 4 4.96 -2.86 -11.71
CA LEU A 4 5.34 -1.92 -10.64
C LEU A 4 4.30 -0.80 -10.48
N ARG A 5 3.70 -0.38 -11.61
CA ARG A 5 2.55 0.56 -11.62
C ARG A 5 1.29 -0.07 -11.03
N PHE A 6 1.08 -1.38 -11.24
CA PHE A 6 0.00 -2.15 -10.60
C PHE A 6 0.15 -2.22 -9.07
N PHE A 7 1.38 -2.25 -8.57
CA PHE A 7 1.69 -2.30 -7.14
C PHE A 7 1.30 -1.03 -6.37
N PHE A 8 1.50 0.17 -6.95
CA PHE A 8 1.07 1.42 -6.29
C PHE A 8 -0.46 1.45 -6.10
N VAL A 9 -1.23 0.93 -7.05
CA VAL A 9 -2.68 0.79 -6.94
C VAL A 9 -3.06 -0.21 -5.84
N PHE A 10 -2.37 -1.35 -5.76
CA PHE A 10 -2.62 -2.39 -4.75
C PHE A 10 -2.30 -1.94 -3.31
N PHE A 11 -1.18 -1.24 -3.10
CA PHE A 11 -0.75 -0.80 -1.76
C PHE A 11 -1.61 0.34 -1.20
N ILE A 12 -2.13 1.20 -2.09
CA ILE A 12 -3.11 2.24 -1.75
C ILE A 12 -4.43 1.55 -1.36
N ALA A 13 -4.94 0.60 -2.17
CA ALA A 13 -6.22 -0.08 -1.91
C ALA A 13 -6.26 -0.83 -0.56
N TYR A 14 -5.17 -1.48 -0.15
CA TYR A 14 -5.12 -2.24 1.10
C TYR A 14 -4.99 -1.41 2.38
N SER A 15 -4.66 -0.12 2.27
CA SER A 15 -4.55 0.77 3.44
C SER A 15 -5.92 1.29 3.91
N PHE A 16 -7.02 0.92 3.24
CA PHE A 16 -8.32 1.59 3.34
C PHE A 16 -9.50 0.72 3.79
N SER A 17 -9.29 -0.50 4.29
CA SER A 17 -10.38 -1.36 4.75
C SER A 17 -10.93 -0.93 6.12
N THR A 18 -11.70 0.15 6.16
CA THR A 18 -12.59 0.46 7.29
C THR A 18 -14.02 0.81 6.83
N LEU A 19 -14.98 0.01 7.34
CA LEU A 19 -16.46 0.21 7.44
C LEU A 19 -17.27 0.01 6.13
N LYS A 20 -18.41 -0.70 6.05
CA LYS A 20 -19.37 -1.26 7.04
C LYS A 20 -20.35 -2.24 6.33
N ALA A 21 -20.32 -3.52 6.70
CA ALA A 21 -21.41 -4.50 6.76
C ALA A 21 -20.85 -5.67 7.61
N GLU A 22 -21.63 -6.72 7.86
CA GLU A 22 -21.25 -7.96 8.56
C GLU A 22 -20.22 -8.77 7.73
N GLU A 23 -19.13 -8.10 7.34
CA GLU A 23 -18.10 -8.54 6.42
C GLU A 23 -16.86 -8.91 7.22
N LEU A 24 -16.25 -10.04 6.83
CA LEU A 24 -14.95 -10.47 7.32
C LEU A 24 -13.95 -9.32 7.13
N LYS A 25 -13.35 -8.85 8.23
CA LYS A 25 -12.42 -7.72 8.23
C LYS A 25 -11.11 -8.10 8.89
N LEU A 26 -10.03 -7.64 8.27
CA LEU A 26 -8.71 -7.70 8.90
C LEU A 26 -8.63 -6.73 10.08
N PRO A 27 -7.81 -7.04 11.10
CA PRO A 27 -7.50 -6.11 12.16
C PRO A 27 -7.00 -4.77 11.60
N SER A 28 -7.57 -3.66 12.06
CA SER A 28 -7.15 -2.32 11.64
C SER A 28 -5.79 -1.97 12.26
N VAL A 29 -4.97 -1.22 11.53
CA VAL A 29 -3.75 -0.63 12.08
C VAL A 29 -4.13 0.39 13.16
N THR A 30 -3.67 0.17 14.39
CA THR A 30 -4.00 1.02 15.55
C THR A 30 -2.81 1.79 16.10
N ALA A 31 -1.60 1.54 15.57
CA ALA A 31 -0.39 2.15 16.05
C ALA A 31 0.41 2.80 14.92
N GLU A 32 1.13 3.84 15.27
CA GLU A 32 2.12 4.47 14.41
C GLU A 32 3.39 3.65 14.38
N TYR A 33 4.02 3.54 13.21
CA TYR A 33 5.20 2.70 13.05
C TYR A 33 6.08 3.13 11.88
N VAL A 34 7.33 2.66 11.92
CA VAL A 34 8.25 2.65 10.78
C VAL A 34 8.70 1.23 10.49
N CYS A 35 8.85 0.88 9.22
CA CYS A 35 9.41 -0.40 8.81
C CYS A 35 10.16 -0.28 7.48
N ASN A 36 11.04 -1.25 7.23
CA ASN A 36 11.48 -1.60 5.89
C ASN A 36 10.57 -2.70 5.35
N THR A 37 10.23 -2.66 4.08
CA THR A 37 9.41 -3.70 3.43
C THR A 37 10.17 -4.22 2.22
N LYS A 38 10.24 -5.55 2.10
CA LYS A 38 10.63 -6.22 0.86
C LYS A 38 9.41 -6.89 0.26
N PHE A 39 9.06 -6.50 -0.94
CA PHE A 39 7.97 -7.10 -1.71
C PHE A 39 8.53 -7.79 -2.95
N ILE A 40 8.07 -9.00 -3.21
CA ILE A 40 8.47 -9.82 -4.34
C ILE A 40 7.19 -10.25 -5.06
N ILE A 41 7.13 -9.99 -6.37
CA ILE A 41 6.02 -10.43 -7.22
C ILE A 41 6.57 -10.92 -8.55
N GLY A 42 6.39 -12.21 -8.84
CA GLY A 42 7.09 -12.86 -9.95
C GLY A 42 8.61 -12.64 -9.86
N VAL A 43 9.18 -12.03 -10.90
CA VAL A 43 10.62 -11.70 -10.98
C VAL A 43 10.98 -10.30 -10.44
N SER A 44 9.98 -9.53 -10.01
CA SER A 44 10.19 -8.15 -9.55
C SER A 44 10.38 -8.11 -8.04
N ILE A 45 11.35 -7.31 -7.59
CA ILE A 45 11.58 -7.01 -6.18
C ILE A 45 11.44 -5.51 -5.99
N LEU A 46 10.69 -5.11 -4.96
CA LEU A 46 10.55 -3.74 -4.54
C LEU A 46 10.90 -3.63 -3.06
N GLU A 47 11.79 -2.71 -2.73
CA GLU A 47 12.15 -2.40 -1.37
C GLU A 47 11.68 -1.00 -1.01
N THR A 48 11.05 -0.86 0.15
CA THR A 48 10.55 0.42 0.63
C THR A 48 10.89 0.64 2.09
N ARG A 49 10.84 1.91 2.51
CA ARG A 49 10.76 2.29 3.91
C ARG A 49 9.44 3.01 4.12
N THR A 50 8.58 2.46 4.98
CA THR A 50 7.25 3.00 5.24
C THR A 50 7.23 3.66 6.62
N PHE A 51 6.66 4.85 6.68
CA PHE A 51 6.31 5.56 7.90
C PHE A 51 4.78 5.68 7.93
N GLN A 52 4.17 5.13 8.97
CA GLN A 52 2.73 5.18 9.21
C GLN A 52 2.50 6.11 10.40
N GLY A 53 1.91 7.27 10.14
CA GLY A 53 1.34 8.14 11.16
C GLY A 53 -0.15 7.84 11.36
N LYS A 54 -0.83 8.64 12.19
CA LYS A 54 -2.25 8.47 12.49
C LYS A 54 -3.15 8.49 11.25
N ASN A 55 -3.07 9.56 10.45
CA ASN A 55 -3.86 9.76 9.22
C ASN A 55 -2.97 10.06 8.00
N LYS A 56 -1.67 9.77 8.12
CA LYS A 56 -0.70 10.01 7.06
C LYS A 56 0.18 8.79 6.88
N LYS A 57 0.63 8.59 5.65
CA LYS A 57 1.56 7.53 5.30
C LYS A 57 2.63 8.09 4.39
N ARG A 58 3.88 7.72 4.61
CA ARG A 58 4.98 8.00 3.70
C ARG A 58 5.66 6.70 3.31
N ILE A 59 5.91 6.54 2.02
CA ILE A 59 6.61 5.39 1.46
C ILE A 59 7.80 5.93 0.69
N ASP A 60 9.00 5.65 1.19
CA ASP A 60 10.25 5.94 0.49
C ASP A 60 10.68 4.69 -0.29
N THR A 61 11.10 4.87 -1.53
CA THR A 61 11.62 3.78 -2.37
C THR A 61 12.61 4.30 -3.39
N VAL A 62 13.27 3.38 -4.09
CA VAL A 62 14.16 3.67 -5.21
C VAL A 62 13.68 2.85 -6.39
N VAL A 63 13.37 3.53 -7.50
CA VAL A 63 12.98 2.90 -8.77
C VAL A 63 13.95 3.37 -9.83
N ASP A 64 14.55 2.44 -10.57
CA ASP A 64 15.56 2.73 -11.60
C ASP A 64 16.70 3.65 -11.11
N ASN A 65 17.18 3.40 -9.89
CA ASN A 65 18.19 4.21 -9.18
C ASN A 65 17.77 5.67 -8.89
N ILE A 66 16.48 5.98 -8.97
CA ILE A 66 15.90 7.28 -8.64
C ILE A 66 15.16 7.16 -7.30
N PRO A 67 15.65 7.81 -6.23
CA PRO A 67 14.89 7.92 -4.99
C PRO A 67 13.60 8.69 -5.21
N GLN A 68 12.52 8.18 -4.63
CA GLN A 68 11.21 8.81 -4.65
C GLN A 68 10.47 8.55 -3.34
N SER A 69 9.61 9.49 -2.96
CA SER A 69 8.72 9.35 -1.81
C SER A 69 7.29 9.58 -2.25
N VAL A 70 6.37 8.79 -1.69
CA VAL A 70 4.93 9.01 -1.81
C VAL A 70 4.38 9.30 -0.43
N ILE A 71 3.76 10.47 -0.28
CA ILE A 71 3.10 10.91 0.94
C ILE A 71 1.60 10.86 0.69
N ILE A 72 0.86 10.18 1.54
CA ILE A 72 -0.60 10.08 1.49
C ILE A 72 -1.13 10.79 2.73
N ASP A 73 -2.01 11.76 2.53
CA ASP A 73 -2.76 12.42 3.60
C ASP A 73 -4.23 11.99 3.45
N TYR A 74 -4.66 11.11 4.35
CA TYR A 74 -5.99 10.52 4.30
C TYR A 74 -7.08 11.52 4.68
N ASP A 75 -6.78 12.49 5.54
CA ASP A 75 -7.75 13.50 5.95
C ASP A 75 -8.02 14.49 4.81
N LYS A 76 -6.95 14.90 4.12
CA LYS A 76 -7.05 15.82 2.97
C LYS A 76 -7.41 15.12 1.66
N GLN A 77 -7.42 13.78 1.65
CA GLN A 77 -7.63 12.99 0.44
C GLN A 77 -6.67 13.41 -0.68
N ILE A 78 -5.37 13.47 -0.38
CA ILE A 78 -4.34 13.81 -1.37
C ILE A 78 -3.18 12.82 -1.34
N VAL A 79 -2.50 12.71 -2.48
CA VAL A 79 -1.22 12.03 -2.62
C VAL A 79 -0.20 13.00 -3.17
N THR A 80 0.95 13.09 -2.51
CA THR A 80 2.08 13.88 -2.95
C THR A 80 3.25 12.98 -3.32
N TYR A 81 3.62 13.00 -4.59
CA TYR A 81 4.84 12.41 -5.12
C TYR A 81 5.98 13.39 -4.94
N VAL A 82 7.12 12.93 -4.45
CA VAL A 82 8.30 13.75 -4.16
C VAL A 82 9.51 13.10 -4.82
N TRP A 83 10.24 13.89 -5.62
CA TRP A 83 11.49 13.50 -6.28
C TRP A 83 12.65 14.32 -5.71
N PRO A 84 13.40 13.77 -4.74
CA PRO A 84 14.50 14.48 -4.11
C PRO A 84 15.61 14.92 -5.06
N LYS A 85 15.89 14.12 -6.10
CA LYS A 85 16.98 14.40 -7.05
C LYS A 85 16.76 15.69 -7.84
N THR A 86 15.51 16.01 -8.14
CA THR A 86 15.10 17.18 -8.92
C THR A 86 14.53 18.30 -8.05
N PHE A 87 14.53 18.12 -6.71
CA PHE A 87 13.86 19.03 -5.77
C PHE A 87 12.44 19.37 -6.23
N SER A 88 11.69 18.35 -6.68
CA SER A 88 10.36 18.56 -7.24
C SER A 88 9.31 17.67 -6.60
N TYR A 89 8.05 18.10 -6.65
CA TYR A 89 6.92 17.34 -6.14
C TYR A 89 5.65 17.58 -6.94
N LEU A 90 4.72 16.62 -6.89
CA LEU A 90 3.39 16.77 -7.46
C LEU A 90 2.35 16.29 -6.46
N THR A 91 1.32 17.11 -6.21
CA THR A 91 0.18 16.72 -5.37
C THR A 91 -1.04 16.49 -6.25
N VAL A 92 -1.69 15.36 -6.07
CA VAL A 92 -2.93 14.98 -6.76
C VAL A 92 -4.03 14.67 -5.75
N SER A 93 -5.26 15.00 -6.11
CA SER A 93 -6.43 14.66 -5.30
C SER A 93 -6.75 13.17 -5.43
N LEU A 94 -7.12 12.55 -4.32
CA LEU A 94 -7.72 11.23 -4.30
C LEU A 94 -9.21 11.38 -4.63
N ILE A 95 -9.65 10.75 -5.71
CA ILE A 95 -11.07 10.75 -6.09
C ILE A 95 -11.82 9.84 -5.11
N LYS A 96 -12.48 10.45 -4.12
CA LYS A 96 -13.21 9.75 -3.05
C LYS A 96 -14.22 8.74 -3.59
N GLU A 97 -14.95 9.09 -4.64
CA GLU A 97 -15.92 8.19 -5.29
C GLU A 97 -15.25 6.92 -5.83
N ALA A 98 -14.11 7.06 -6.51
CA ALA A 98 -13.35 5.91 -7.01
C ALA A 98 -12.85 5.02 -5.86
N GLN A 99 -12.44 5.61 -4.73
CA GLN A 99 -12.05 4.84 -3.55
C GLN A 99 -13.22 4.11 -2.90
N ASP A 100 -14.37 4.77 -2.77
CA ASP A 100 -15.55 4.19 -2.14
C ASP A 100 -16.15 3.09 -3.03
N ASN A 101 -16.07 3.21 -4.34
CA ASN A 101 -16.45 2.16 -5.29
C ASN A 101 -15.49 0.96 -5.19
N LEU A 102 -14.17 1.18 -5.20
CA LEU A 102 -13.18 0.12 -4.98
C LEU A 102 -13.42 -0.64 -3.67
N LYS A 103 -13.72 0.06 -2.57
CA LYS A 103 -14.00 -0.58 -1.27
C LYS A 103 -15.24 -1.48 -1.30
N LYS A 104 -16.30 -1.09 -2.01
CA LYS A 104 -17.53 -1.89 -2.14
C LYS A 104 -17.34 -3.12 -3.04
N GLU A 105 -16.36 -3.03 -3.93
CA GLU A 105 -16.09 -4.00 -4.97
C GLU A 105 -15.15 -5.12 -4.53
N VAL A 106 -14.21 -4.82 -3.63
CA VAL A 106 -13.29 -5.81 -3.05
C VAL A 106 -13.97 -6.56 -1.91
N LYS A 107 -14.11 -7.89 -2.04
CA LYS A 107 -14.76 -8.72 -1.01
C LYS A 107 -13.78 -9.70 -0.39
N ILE A 108 -13.63 -9.64 0.93
CA ILE A 108 -13.00 -10.73 1.69
C ILE A 108 -14.00 -11.88 1.77
N THR A 109 -13.74 -12.94 1.01
CA THR A 109 -14.63 -14.12 0.91
C THR A 109 -14.23 -15.23 1.88
N LYS A 110 -13.02 -15.18 2.45
CA LYS A 110 -12.54 -16.08 3.49
C LYS A 110 -11.56 -15.36 4.41
N LEU A 111 -11.68 -15.56 5.71
CA LEU A 111 -10.75 -15.06 6.71
C LEU A 111 -10.76 -15.99 7.93
N ASP A 112 -9.78 -16.88 7.99
CA ASP A 112 -9.66 -17.86 9.08
C ASP A 112 -8.35 -17.66 9.82
N LYS A 113 -8.41 -17.52 11.15
CA LYS A 113 -7.21 -17.61 11.99
C LYS A 113 -6.72 -19.05 12.01
N ILE A 114 -5.52 -19.30 11.48
CA ILE A 114 -4.89 -20.61 11.43
C ILE A 114 -4.23 -20.93 12.76
N LYS A 115 -3.42 -19.99 13.27
CA LYS A 115 -2.63 -20.15 14.51
C LYS A 115 -2.16 -18.79 15.03
N SER A 116 -1.61 -18.78 16.23
CA SER A 116 -0.76 -17.70 16.72
C SER A 116 0.72 -18.07 16.50
N ASP A 117 1.59 -17.07 16.37
CA ASP A 117 3.02 -17.23 16.10
C ASP A 117 3.83 -16.06 16.71
N TYR A 118 5.14 -16.09 16.56
CA TYR A 118 6.02 -14.99 16.93
C TYR A 118 6.96 -14.62 15.79
N LEU A 119 6.93 -13.37 15.35
CA LEU A 119 7.73 -12.88 14.22
C LEU A 119 8.44 -11.59 14.59
N ARG A 120 9.77 -11.60 14.54
CA ARG A 120 10.63 -10.40 14.66
C ARG A 120 10.36 -9.55 15.92
N GLY A 121 10.07 -10.20 17.04
CA GLY A 121 9.78 -9.49 18.30
C GLY A 121 8.29 -9.23 18.55
N PHE A 122 7.40 -9.64 17.64
CA PHE A 122 5.97 -9.42 17.74
C PHE A 122 5.21 -10.74 17.86
N GLU A 123 4.29 -10.80 18.80
CA GLU A 123 3.20 -11.76 18.76
C GLU A 123 2.30 -11.44 17.56
N VAL A 124 1.99 -12.47 16.78
CA VAL A 124 1.19 -12.34 15.57
C VAL A 124 0.17 -13.46 15.47
N ASP A 125 -0.97 -13.16 14.86
CA ASP A 125 -1.94 -14.13 14.41
C ASP A 125 -1.75 -14.38 12.91
N VAL A 126 -1.76 -15.65 12.52
CA VAL A 126 -1.63 -16.08 11.13
C VAL A 126 -3.02 -16.34 10.58
N TYR A 127 -3.40 -15.59 9.55
CA TYR A 127 -4.69 -15.71 8.90
C TYR A 127 -4.56 -16.31 7.50
N SER A 128 -5.47 -17.24 7.15
CA SER A 128 -5.77 -17.58 5.75
C SER A 128 -6.80 -16.60 5.23
N LEU A 129 -6.53 -16.02 4.07
CA LEU A 129 -7.37 -15.00 3.45
C LEU A 129 -7.70 -15.37 2.02
N LYS A 130 -8.95 -15.11 1.60
CA LYS A 130 -9.33 -15.05 0.20
C LYS A 130 -10.02 -13.72 -0.09
N ILE A 131 -9.56 -13.03 -1.12
CA ILE A 131 -10.14 -11.77 -1.59
C ILE A 131 -10.58 -11.95 -3.03
N SER A 132 -11.77 -11.46 -3.36
CA SER A 132 -12.31 -11.50 -4.70
C SER A 132 -12.55 -10.07 -5.22
N LEU A 133 -12.14 -9.83 -6.45
CA LEU A 133 -12.35 -8.61 -7.20
C LEU A 133 -13.54 -8.79 -8.18
N PRO A 134 -14.20 -7.70 -8.61
CA PRO A 134 -15.37 -7.79 -9.50
C PRO A 134 -15.08 -8.39 -10.89
N ASP A 135 -13.84 -8.25 -11.36
CA ASP A 135 -13.42 -8.76 -12.67
C ASP A 135 -13.16 -10.28 -12.68
N GLY A 136 -13.44 -10.95 -11.56
CA GLY A 136 -13.23 -12.39 -11.35
C GLY A 136 -11.83 -12.73 -10.85
N THR A 137 -10.91 -11.76 -10.78
CA THR A 137 -9.59 -11.95 -10.17
C THR A 137 -9.75 -12.20 -8.68
N PHE A 138 -8.93 -13.09 -8.12
CA PHE A 138 -8.90 -13.32 -6.68
C PHE A 138 -7.48 -13.44 -6.15
N GLU A 139 -7.33 -13.15 -4.87
CA GLU A 139 -6.12 -13.38 -4.09
C GLU A 139 -6.39 -14.49 -3.08
N GLU A 140 -5.45 -15.42 -2.93
CA GLU A 140 -5.38 -16.31 -1.78
C GLU A 140 -4.01 -16.15 -1.12
N SER A 141 -4.03 -15.82 0.17
CA SER A 141 -2.81 -15.48 0.92
C SER A 141 -2.87 -15.91 2.37
N GLN A 142 -1.69 -16.03 2.97
CA GLN A 142 -1.49 -16.08 4.41
C GLN A 142 -0.87 -14.77 4.88
N ARG A 143 -1.43 -14.20 5.96
CA ARG A 143 -0.96 -12.93 6.55
C ARG A 143 -0.62 -13.12 8.03
N TRP A 144 0.55 -12.63 8.45
CA TRP A 144 0.98 -12.58 9.84
C TRP A 144 0.71 -11.18 10.37
N ILE A 145 -0.30 -11.04 11.22
CA ILE A 145 -0.81 -9.75 11.67
C ILE A 145 -0.57 -9.61 13.16
N SER A 146 0.13 -8.55 13.56
CA SER A 146 0.37 -8.24 14.98
C SER A 146 -0.90 -7.78 15.68
N LYS A 147 -0.89 -7.75 17.02
CA LYS A 147 -1.96 -7.15 17.84
C LYS A 147 -2.30 -5.69 17.48
N HIS A 148 -1.36 -4.99 16.86
CA HIS A 148 -1.53 -3.60 16.40
C HIS A 148 -2.14 -3.50 15.00
N GLY A 149 -2.52 -4.63 14.39
CA GLY A 149 -3.05 -4.70 13.01
C GLY A 149 -2.00 -4.57 11.92
N ILE A 150 -0.71 -4.53 12.27
CA ILE A 150 0.38 -4.43 11.29
C ILE A 150 0.61 -5.81 10.67
N THR A 151 0.44 -5.94 9.35
CA THR A 151 0.83 -7.13 8.58
C THR A 151 2.35 -7.16 8.44
N LEU A 152 3.00 -8.08 9.15
CA LEU A 152 4.46 -8.21 9.18
C LEU A 152 5.00 -9.12 8.08
N LYS A 153 4.18 -10.04 7.60
CA LYS A 153 4.51 -10.95 6.51
C LYS A 153 3.26 -11.32 5.76
N GLU A 154 3.42 -11.51 4.46
CA GLU A 154 2.37 -12.00 3.58
C GLU A 154 2.97 -12.91 2.51
N THR A 155 2.29 -14.00 2.21
CA THR A 155 2.63 -14.86 1.07
C THR A 155 1.36 -15.40 0.45
N GLY A 156 1.32 -15.44 -0.87
CA GLY A 156 0.12 -15.88 -1.56
C GLY A 156 0.28 -15.83 -3.06
N PHE A 157 -0.86 -15.83 -3.73
CA PHE A 157 -0.95 -15.62 -5.15
C PHE A 157 -2.18 -14.80 -5.51
N ILE A 158 -2.09 -14.14 -6.65
CA ILE A 158 -3.22 -13.51 -7.33
C ILE A 158 -3.47 -14.32 -8.61
N GLU A 159 -4.73 -14.65 -8.87
CA GLU A 159 -5.14 -15.42 -10.05
C GLU A 159 -6.30 -14.72 -10.77
N GLY A 160 -6.16 -14.58 -12.08
CA GLY A 160 -7.15 -13.93 -12.94
C GLY A 160 -6.94 -14.29 -14.41
N LYS A 161 -7.48 -13.48 -15.31
CA LYS A 161 -7.41 -13.74 -16.77
C LYS A 161 -5.99 -13.82 -17.34
N GLU A 162 -5.04 -13.12 -16.70
CA GLU A 162 -3.63 -13.12 -17.11
C GLU A 162 -2.83 -14.29 -16.51
N GLY A 163 -3.49 -15.19 -15.77
CA GLY A 163 -2.87 -16.32 -15.08
C GLY A 163 -2.63 -16.08 -13.60
N LYS A 164 -1.75 -16.91 -13.03
CA LYS A 164 -1.46 -16.96 -11.60
C LYS A 164 -0.08 -16.38 -11.30
N ILE A 165 -0.03 -15.42 -10.38
CA ILE A 165 1.21 -14.73 -9.98
C ILE A 165 1.39 -14.89 -8.48
N HIS A 166 2.51 -15.49 -8.08
CA HIS A 166 2.90 -15.60 -6.68
C HIS A 166 3.54 -14.31 -6.18
N PHE A 167 3.29 -14.00 -4.92
CA PHE A 167 3.87 -12.84 -4.26
C PHE A 167 4.27 -13.15 -2.80
N TYR A 168 5.18 -12.31 -2.32
CA TYR A 168 5.73 -12.34 -0.97
C TYR A 168 5.96 -10.93 -0.48
N SER A 169 5.61 -10.64 0.76
CA SER A 169 5.90 -9.39 1.44
C SER A 169 6.44 -9.69 2.82
N GLU A 170 7.48 -8.98 3.24
CA GLU A 170 7.97 -9.06 4.61
C GLU A 170 8.47 -7.72 5.12
N PHE A 171 8.08 -7.40 6.35
CA PHE A 171 8.51 -6.21 7.06
C PHE A 171 9.72 -6.56 7.95
N SER A 172 10.68 -5.65 7.96
CA SER A 172 11.87 -5.71 8.81
C SER A 172 12.10 -4.36 9.48
N ASN A 173 12.92 -4.35 10.53
CA ASN A 173 13.20 -3.15 11.35
C ASN A 173 11.93 -2.43 11.82
N VAL A 174 10.88 -3.19 12.15
CA VAL A 174 9.60 -2.63 12.58
C VAL A 174 9.76 -2.02 13.96
N LYS A 175 9.42 -0.74 14.09
CA LYS A 175 9.42 0.00 15.35
C LYS A 175 8.11 0.73 15.50
N VAL A 176 7.48 0.60 16.65
CA VAL A 176 6.16 1.17 16.96
C VAL A 176 6.36 2.34 17.92
N PHE A 177 6.10 3.56 17.44
CA PHE A 177 6.21 4.81 18.19
C PHE A 177 5.55 5.94 17.37
N GLU A 178 5.20 7.04 18.03
CA GLU A 178 4.65 8.24 17.39
C GLU A 178 5.61 8.82 16.34
N GLN A 179 5.13 9.07 15.13
CA GLN A 179 5.96 9.59 14.04
C GLN A 179 6.03 11.13 14.10
N ASP A 180 7.19 11.71 13.79
CA ASP A 180 7.31 13.15 13.63
C ASP A 180 6.49 13.61 12.41
N ASP A 181 5.53 14.50 12.65
CA ASP A 181 4.65 15.07 11.63
C ASP A 181 5.40 15.70 10.45
N LYS A 182 6.64 16.17 10.67
CA LYS A 182 7.50 16.74 9.63
C LYS A 182 7.87 15.74 8.55
N LEU A 183 7.85 14.43 8.85
CA LEU A 183 8.13 13.37 7.88
C LEU A 183 7.15 13.38 6.70
N PHE A 184 5.94 13.89 6.93
CA PHE A 184 4.85 13.91 5.95
C PHE A 184 4.69 15.26 5.24
N ASN A 185 5.66 16.17 5.39
CA ASN A 185 5.67 17.44 4.68
C ASN A 185 6.68 17.41 3.52
N VAL A 186 6.34 18.07 2.43
CA VAL A 186 7.30 18.36 1.36
C VAL A 186 8.36 19.33 1.91
N PRO A 187 9.66 19.10 1.67
CA PRO A 187 10.70 20.04 2.10
C PRO A 187 10.54 21.41 1.44
N LYS A 188 10.89 22.49 2.15
CA LYS A 188 10.59 23.88 1.74
C LYS A 188 11.19 24.30 0.39
N ASP A 189 12.33 23.73 0.02
CA ASP A 189 13.06 24.13 -1.19
C ASP A 189 12.57 23.39 -2.46
N PHE A 190 11.56 22.53 -2.33
CA PHE A 190 11.02 21.77 -3.45
C PHE A 190 10.01 22.60 -4.25
N LYS A 191 10.03 22.42 -5.57
CA LYS A 191 9.16 23.11 -6.52
C LYS A 191 8.11 22.17 -7.09
N ILE A 192 6.97 22.71 -7.49
CA ILE A 192 5.95 21.93 -8.18
C ILE A 192 6.57 21.40 -9.49
N ALA A 193 6.48 20.09 -9.70
CA ALA A 193 6.94 19.45 -10.92
C ALA A 193 6.04 19.90 -12.09
N PRO A 194 6.62 20.27 -13.24
CA PRO A 194 5.84 20.56 -14.44
C PRO A 194 5.05 19.32 -14.85
N VAL A 195 3.72 19.45 -14.92
CA VAL A 195 2.78 18.36 -15.24
C VAL A 195 3.01 17.82 -16.66
N GLU A 196 3.55 18.67 -17.54
CA GLU A 196 3.88 18.38 -18.93
C GLU A 196 5.08 17.42 -19.08
N ASP A 197 5.94 17.32 -18.07
CA ASP A 197 7.13 16.45 -18.06
C ASP A 197 6.92 15.13 -17.29
N LEU A 198 5.69 14.88 -16.84
CA LEU A 198 5.33 13.70 -16.04
C LEU A 198 4.49 12.72 -16.87
N ASP A 199 5.09 12.18 -17.93
CA ASP A 199 4.49 11.10 -18.73
C ASP A 199 4.04 9.92 -17.85
N ASP A 200 4.83 9.61 -16.82
CA ASP A 200 4.55 8.54 -15.86
C ASP A 200 3.36 8.84 -14.93
N VAL A 201 3.15 10.09 -14.51
CA VAL A 201 2.03 10.44 -13.63
C VAL A 201 0.73 10.57 -14.41
N ASN A 202 0.78 11.07 -15.65
CA ASN A 202 -0.40 11.09 -16.51
C ASN A 202 -0.86 9.66 -16.88
N GLU A 203 0.05 8.70 -17.08
CA GLU A 203 -0.33 7.29 -17.20
C GLU A 203 -0.79 6.65 -15.88
N LEU A 204 -0.19 7.01 -14.74
CA LEU A 204 -0.63 6.55 -13.41
C LEU A 204 -2.04 7.07 -13.08
N LEU A 205 -2.31 8.35 -13.33
CA LEU A 205 -3.64 8.96 -13.22
C LEU A 205 -4.61 8.34 -14.23
N LYS A 206 -4.20 8.10 -15.49
CA LYS A 206 -5.03 7.38 -16.46
C LYS A 206 -5.36 5.96 -16.02
N THR A 207 -4.46 5.23 -15.36
CA THR A 207 -4.75 3.88 -14.84
C THR A 207 -5.63 3.90 -13.59
N MET A 208 -5.61 5.00 -12.82
CA MET A 208 -6.54 5.24 -11.71
C MET A 208 -7.92 5.73 -12.18
N VAL A 209 -8.01 6.39 -13.34
CA VAL A 209 -9.25 6.94 -13.93
C VAL A 209 -9.88 6.00 -14.97
N LYS A 210 -9.12 5.12 -15.63
CA LYS A 210 -9.62 4.17 -16.65
C LYS A 210 -10.27 2.89 -16.10
N ARG A 211 -10.83 2.94 -14.89
CA ARG A 211 -11.81 1.94 -14.46
C ARG A 211 -13.15 2.64 -14.27
N VAL A 212 -13.76 2.95 -15.42
CA VAL A 212 -15.21 3.12 -15.59
C VAL A 212 -15.66 1.98 -16.48
#